data_AF-A0A3D0RMD1-F1
#
_entry.id   AF-A0A3D0RMD1-F1
#
_cell.length_a   1.000
_cell.length_b   1.000
_cell.length_c   1.000
_cell.angle_alpha   90.00
_cell.angle_beta   90.00
_cell.angle_gamma   90.00
#
_symmetry.space_group_name_H-M   'P 1'
#
loop_
_entity.id
_entity.type
_entity.pdbx_description
1 polymer ?
#
loop_
_entity_poly.entity_id
_entity_poly.type
_entity_poly.pdbx_seq_one_letter_code
_entity_poly.pdbx_strand_id
1 'polypeptide(L)' 'MLIHKEGRKTLFVTTVILVLLNGFMFRFFPESPFSFILLFISVVVFALMMNFFKKP' A
#
# COMPACT_ATOMS: atom_id res chain seq x y z
N MET A 1 -15.81 -7.50 8.24
CA MET A 1 -15.02 -7.81 7.03
C MET A 1 -14.03 -8.90 7.40
N LEU A 2 -14.24 -10.14 6.96
CA LEU A 2 -13.31 -11.23 7.28
C LEU A 2 -12.26 -11.30 6.16
N ILE A 3 -10.99 -11.13 6.51
CA ILE A 3 -9.88 -11.32 5.57
C ILE A 3 -9.40 -12.76 5.71
N HIS A 4 -9.07 -13.42 4.59
CA HIS A 4 -8.44 -14.73 4.61
C HIS A 4 -7.20 -14.74 5.52
N LYS A 5 -6.98 -15.82 6.29
CA LYS A 5 -5.80 -15.93 7.17
C LYS A 5 -4.50 -15.76 6.38
N GLU A 6 -4.47 -16.29 5.15
CA GLU A 6 -3.35 -16.16 4.21
C GLU A 6 -3.15 -14.71 3.74
N GLY A 7 -4.25 -14.02 3.42
CA GLY A 7 -4.23 -12.62 2.98
C GLY A 7 -3.71 -11.64 4.03
N ARG A 8 -3.88 -11.93 5.33
CA ARG A 8 -3.41 -11.05 6.41
C ARG A 8 -1.89 -10.85 6.41
N LYS A 9 -1.12 -11.93 6.25
CA LYS A 9 0.35 -11.84 6.24
C LYS A 9 0.82 -11.07 5.01
N THR A 10 0.24 -11.35 3.84
CA THR A 10 0.55 -10.65 2.60
C THR A 10 0.22 -9.16 2.71
N LEU A 11 -0.98 -8.79 3.16
CA LEU A 11 -1.38 -7.38 3.34
C LEU A 11 -0.45 -6.64 4.30
N PHE A 12 -0.03 -7.27 5.39
CA PHE A 12 0.91 -6.65 6.32
C PHE A 12 2.26 -6.37 5.65
N VAL A 13 2.84 -7.37 4.97
CA VAL A 13 4.11 -7.23 4.26
C VAL A 13 4.02 -6.15 3.17
N THR A 14 2.96 -6.17 2.37
CA THR A 14 2.74 -5.15 1.34
C THR A 14 2.60 -3.75 1.95
N THR A 15 1.90 -3.61 3.07
CA THR A 15 1.78 -2.31 3.77
C THR A 15 3.14 -1.78 4.17
N VAL A 16 3.98 -2.63 4.80
CA VAL A 16 5.33 -2.23 5.22
C VAL A 16 6.16 -1.78 4.03
N ILE A 17 6.14 -2.53 2.93
CA ILE A 17 6.86 -2.18 1.69
C ILE A 17 6.38 -0.84 1.13
N LEU A 18 5.06 -0.64 1.00
CA LEU A 18 4.50 0.60 0.47
C LEU A 18 4.82 1.80 1.35
N VAL A 19 4.76 1.65 2.67
CA VAL A 19 5.11 2.73 3.62
C VAL A 19 6.59 3.09 3.50
N LEU A 20 7.48 2.11 3.41
CA LEU A 20 8.91 2.36 3.22
C LEU A 20 9.18 3.07 1.90
N LEU A 21 8.60 2.58 0.80
CA LEU A 21 8.73 3.18 -0.53
C LEU A 21 8.30 4.66 -0.54
N ASN A 22 7.10 4.93 -0.01
CA ASN A 22 6.58 6.30 0.08
C ASN A 22 7.41 7.15 1.04
N GLY A 23 7.83 6.61 2.19
CA GLY A 23 8.69 7.30 3.14
C GLY A 23 10.03 7.72 2.51
N PHE A 24 10.66 6.84 1.72
CA PHE A 24 11.85 7.19 0.96
C PHE A 24 11.59 8.27 -0.08
N MET A 25 10.47 8.19 -0.81
CA MET A 25 10.11 9.20 -1.81
C MET A 25 9.84 10.57 -1.18
N PHE A 26 9.12 10.65 -0.06
CA PHE A 26 8.92 11.92 0.65
C PHE A 26 10.20 12.44 1.33
N ARG A 27 11.14 11.56 1.69
CA ARG A 27 12.46 11.97 2.23
C ARG A 27 13.34 12.62 1.16
N PHE A 28 13.43 12.01 -0.02
CA PHE A 28 14.35 12.44 -1.08
C PHE A 28 13.72 13.42 -2.09
N PHE A 29 12.39 13.36 -2.28
CA PHE A 29 11.62 14.15 -3.24
C PHE A 29 10.36 14.74 -2.58
N PRO A 30 10.49 15.52 -1.49
CA PRO A 30 9.37 15.96 -0.65
C PRO A 30 8.30 16.77 -1.39
N GLU A 31 8.69 17.58 -2.38
CA GLU A 31 7.79 18.49 -3.10
C GLU A 31 7.52 18.05 -4.54
N SER A 32 7.97 16.85 -4.91
CA SER A 32 7.71 16.34 -6.25
C SER A 32 6.25 15.91 -6.37
N PRO A 33 5.52 16.37 -7.41
CA PRO A 33 4.19 15.85 -7.74
C PRO A 33 4.19 14.33 -7.90
N PHE A 34 5.33 13.76 -8.30
CA PHE A 34 5.53 12.32 -8.43
C PHE A 34 5.34 11.58 -7.11
N SER A 35 5.81 12.14 -5.98
CA SER A 35 5.66 11.52 -4.65
C SER A 35 4.20 11.40 -4.25
N PHE A 36 3.38 12.41 -4.55
CA PHE A 36 1.94 12.38 -4.30
C PHE A 36 1.20 11.41 -5.23
N ILE A 37 1.57 11.37 -6.51
CA ILE A 37 1.01 10.39 -7.47
C ILE A 37 1.34 8.96 -7.04
N LEU A 38 2.58 8.71 -6.63
CA LEU A 38 3.00 7.40 -6.15
C LEU A 38 2.28 6.99 -4.86
N LEU A 39 2.05 7.94 -3.95
CA LEU A 39 1.26 7.72 -2.74
C LEU A 39 -0.18 7.33 -3.10
N PHE A 40 -0.80 8.06 -4.03
CA PHE A 40 -2.14 7.76 -4.51
C PHE A 40 -2.21 6.34 -5.11
N ILE A 41 -1.28 5.99 -6.00
CA ILE A 41 -1.19 4.66 -6.60
C ILE A 41 -1.01 3.59 -5.51
N SER A 42 -0.16 3.84 -4.51
CA SER A 42 0.09 2.92 -3.41
C SER A 42 -1.18 2.62 -2.61
N VAL A 43 -1.98 3.64 -2.31
CA VAL A 43 -3.26 3.50 -1.61
C VAL A 43 -4.25 2.69 -2.46
N VAL A 44 -4.36 2.99 -3.76
CA VAL A 44 -5.25 2.26 -4.68
C VAL A 44 -4.85 0.78 -4.77
N VAL A 45 -3.57 0.48 -4.95
CA VAL A 45 -3.06 -0.90 -4.99
C VAL A 45 -3.36 -1.64 -3.69
N PHE A 46 -3.14 -1.00 -2.54
CA PHE A 46 -3.46 -1.61 -1.25
C PHE A 46 -4.96 -1.88 -1.09
N ALA A 47 -5.83 -0.95 -1.51
CA ALA A 47 -7.27 -1.14 -1.49
C ALA A 47 -7.74 -2.29 -2.40
N LEU A 48 -7.15 -2.42 -3.59
CA LEU A 48 -7.42 -3.54 -4.50
C LEU A 48 -7.00 -4.88 -3.87
N MET A 49 -5.83 -4.94 -3.24
CA MET A 49 -5.38 -6.15 -2.53
C MET A 49 -6.31 -6.47 -1.36
N MET A 50 -6.76 -5.48 -0.59
CA MET A 50 -7.74 -5.70 0.48
C MET A 50 -9.05 -6.30 -0.07
N ASN A 51 -9.53 -5.80 -1.20
CA ASN A 51 -10.72 -6.36 -1.86
C ASN A 51 -10.49 -7.79 -2.35
N PHE A 52 -9.31 -8.10 -2.89
CA PHE A 52 -8.96 -9.46 -3.33
C PHE A 52 -8.95 -10.46 -2.17
N PHE A 53 -8.39 -10.10 -1.01
CA PHE A 53 -8.32 -10.99 0.15
C PHE A 53 -9.57 -11.01 1.02
N LYS A 54 -10.54 -10.14 0.73
CA LYS A 54 -11.83 -10.10 1.41
C LYS A 54 -12.55 -11.44 1.19
N LYS A 55 -13.01 -12.06 2.26
CA LYS A 55 -13.94 -13.19 2.15
C LYS A 55 -15.28 -12.70 1.60
N PRO A 56 -15.93 -13.47 0.71
CA PRO A 56 -17.31 -13.20 0.32
C PRO A 56 -18.22 -13.10 1.55
#